data_AF-A0A0D0ARV7-F1
#
_entry.id   AF-A0A0D0ARV7-F1
#
_cell.length_a   1.000
_cell.length_b   1.000
_cell.length_c   1.000
_cell.angle_alpha   90.00
_cell.angle_beta   90.00
_cell.angle_gamma   90.00
#
_symmetry.space_group_name_H-M   'P 1'
#
loop_
_entity.id
_entity.type
_entity.pdbx_description
1 polymer ?
#
loop_
_entity_poly.entity_id
_entity_poly.type
_entity_poly.pdbx_seq_one_letter_code
_entity_poly.pdbx_strand_id
1 'polypeptide(L)'
;MVRSTIIVRATDALPMAASVDDEQTEHALQEHKQQSKLIFRRITPNSEPRCSIESGQYTLHYLLADNVVYLTIADKSYPRKLAFSYLEELSKEFSVSYGPKVESVRKPYAFVGFDTFMSKTARLYQDTRAADTAGSSNLDKLNNELQDVTRIMTKNMEELLWRGDSLDRMSHLSTSLRSESEKYRKAARNINIQALIRQYAPFGAVALILIIVLWWRFS
;
A
#
# COMPACT_ATOMS: atom_id res chain seq x y z
N MET A 1 -8.18 7.94 10.79
CA MET A 1 -7.25 6.79 10.75
C MET A 1 -6.82 6.52 9.32
N VAL A 2 -5.74 5.76 9.12
CA VAL A 2 -5.34 5.24 7.80
C VAL A 2 -6.37 4.20 7.34
N ARG A 3 -6.80 4.29 6.09
CA ARG A 3 -7.83 3.42 5.50
C ARG A 3 -7.30 2.50 4.42
N SER A 4 -6.49 3.01 3.52
CA SER A 4 -5.96 2.26 2.37
C SER A 4 -4.62 2.84 1.96
N THR A 5 -3.69 1.99 1.51
CA THR A 5 -2.35 2.41 1.10
C THR A 5 -1.93 1.67 -0.17
N ILE A 6 -1.30 2.38 -1.09
CA ILE A 6 -0.78 1.83 -2.34
C ILE A 6 0.63 2.37 -2.59
N ILE A 7 1.47 1.50 -3.12
CA ILE A 7 2.86 1.79 -3.48
C ILE A 7 2.99 1.58 -4.97
N VAL A 8 3.47 2.59 -5.69
CA VAL A 8 3.65 2.54 -7.15
C VAL A 8 5.02 3.06 -7.53
N ARG A 9 5.54 2.62 -8.68
CA ARG A 9 6.74 3.22 -9.25
C ARG A 9 6.42 4.58 -9.89
N ALA A 10 7.24 5.59 -9.65
CA ALA A 10 6.94 6.96 -10.06
C ALA A 10 7.04 7.18 -11.59
N THR A 11 7.89 6.41 -12.30
CA THR A 11 8.09 6.56 -13.75
C THR A 11 6.87 6.18 -14.59
N ASP A 12 6.14 5.13 -14.21
CA ASP A 12 5.06 4.54 -15.01
C ASP A 12 3.78 4.26 -14.22
N ALA A 13 3.73 4.67 -12.95
CA ALA A 13 2.64 4.37 -12.02
C ALA A 13 2.36 2.86 -11.88
N LEU A 14 3.35 1.99 -12.13
CA LEU A 14 3.18 0.55 -12.02
C LEU A 14 2.90 0.16 -10.55
N PRO A 15 1.76 -0.48 -10.24
CA PRO A 15 1.45 -0.91 -8.87
C PRO A 15 2.46 -1.93 -8.38
N MET A 16 3.09 -1.66 -7.23
CA MET A 16 4.13 -2.50 -6.62
C MET A 16 3.56 -3.36 -5.49
N ALA A 17 2.84 -2.72 -4.58
CA ALA A 17 2.16 -3.32 -3.43
C ALA A 17 0.95 -2.46 -3.03
N ALA A 18 -0.01 -3.05 -2.32
CA ALA A 18 -1.19 -2.34 -1.81
C ALA A 18 -1.66 -2.97 -0.49
N SER A 19 -2.45 -2.25 0.30
CA SER A 19 -3.18 -2.83 1.43
C SER A 19 -4.29 -3.75 0.94
N VAL A 20 -4.63 -4.75 1.77
CA VAL A 20 -5.84 -5.55 1.58
C VAL A 20 -6.98 -4.85 2.30
N ASP A 21 -7.92 -4.31 1.54
CA ASP A 21 -9.07 -3.61 2.08
C ASP A 21 -10.30 -4.55 2.11
N ASP A 22 -11.19 -4.36 3.07
CA ASP A 22 -12.48 -5.08 3.11
C ASP A 22 -13.47 -4.50 2.08
N GLU A 23 -14.56 -5.23 1.80
CA GLU A 23 -15.53 -4.82 0.77
C GLU A 23 -16.18 -3.46 1.08
N GLN A 24 -16.40 -3.16 2.35
CA GLN A 24 -17.00 -1.90 2.77
C GLN A 24 -16.05 -0.72 2.50
N THR A 25 -14.77 -0.88 2.82
CA THR A 25 -13.71 0.11 2.58
C THR A 25 -13.46 0.28 1.09
N GLU A 26 -13.46 -0.81 0.31
CA GLU A 26 -13.31 -0.76 -1.14
C GLU A 26 -14.42 0.08 -1.79
N HIS A 27 -15.67 -0.12 -1.35
CA HIS A 27 -16.81 0.63 -1.85
C HIS A 27 -16.77 2.10 -1.39
N ALA A 28 -16.46 2.35 -0.12
CA ALA A 28 -16.41 3.70 0.45
C ALA A 28 -15.30 4.57 -0.16
N LEU A 29 -14.17 3.96 -0.55
CA LEU A 29 -13.01 4.65 -1.09
C LEU A 29 -12.89 4.58 -2.62
N GLN A 30 -13.89 4.05 -3.32
CA GLN A 30 -13.80 3.85 -4.77
C GLN A 30 -13.41 5.14 -5.49
N GLU A 31 -14.02 6.27 -5.12
CA GLU A 31 -13.72 7.59 -5.68
C GLU A 31 -12.27 8.03 -5.38
N HIS A 32 -11.84 7.94 -4.12
CA HIS A 32 -10.50 8.33 -3.67
C HIS A 32 -9.40 7.46 -4.29
N LYS A 33 -9.68 6.18 -4.55
CA LYS A 33 -8.79 5.28 -5.29
C LYS A 33 -8.69 5.64 -6.78
N GLN A 34 -9.71 6.27 -7.36
CA GLN A 34 -9.62 6.82 -8.72
C GLN A 34 -8.77 8.08 -8.74
N GLN A 35 -8.98 8.95 -7.74
CA GLN A 35 -8.20 10.16 -7.56
C GLN A 35 -6.70 9.86 -7.36
N SER A 36 -6.36 8.81 -6.59
CA SER A 36 -4.95 8.39 -6.41
C SER A 36 -4.27 8.02 -7.72
N LYS A 37 -4.96 7.32 -8.63
CA LYS A 37 -4.45 7.04 -9.99
C LYS A 37 -4.21 8.31 -10.80
N LEU A 38 -5.08 9.31 -10.70
CA LEU A 38 -4.88 10.60 -11.36
C LEU A 38 -3.67 11.34 -10.77
N ILE A 39 -3.46 11.23 -9.45
CA ILE A 39 -2.30 11.79 -8.76
C ILE A 39 -1.02 11.13 -9.29
N PHE A 40 -0.95 9.79 -9.37
CA PHE A 40 0.25 9.11 -9.87
C PHE A 40 0.63 9.52 -11.30
N ARG A 41 -0.36 9.74 -12.17
CA ARG A 41 -0.13 10.19 -13.55
C ARG A 41 0.38 11.63 -13.66
N ARG A 42 0.21 12.43 -12.60
CA ARG A 42 0.62 13.84 -12.54
C ARG A 42 1.91 14.05 -11.76
N ILE A 43 2.33 13.09 -10.95
CA ILE A 43 3.61 13.12 -10.28
C ILE A 43 4.71 13.02 -11.34
N THR A 44 5.67 13.93 -11.24
CA THR A 44 6.87 14.03 -12.07
C THR A 44 8.09 14.07 -11.16
N PRO A 45 9.32 13.86 -11.69
CA PRO A 45 10.54 13.97 -10.89
C PRO A 45 10.74 15.34 -10.21
N ASN A 46 10.11 16.40 -10.72
CA ASN A 46 10.15 17.74 -10.15
C ASN A 46 9.00 18.03 -9.17
N SER A 47 8.16 17.04 -8.88
CA SER A 47 7.06 17.20 -7.92
C SER A 47 7.57 17.22 -6.50
N GLU A 48 6.82 17.91 -5.63
CA GLU A 48 7.14 17.94 -4.21
C GLU A 48 7.22 16.52 -3.62
N PRO A 49 8.27 16.19 -2.86
CA PRO A 49 8.46 14.85 -2.33
C PRO A 49 7.40 14.47 -1.29
N ARG A 50 6.78 15.46 -0.62
CA ARG A 50 5.74 15.25 0.39
C ARG A 50 4.56 16.18 0.11
N CYS A 51 3.36 15.63 -0.03
CA CYS A 51 2.16 16.42 -0.28
C CYS A 51 0.91 15.77 0.31
N SER A 52 -0.01 16.60 0.79
CA SER A 52 -1.35 16.21 1.24
C SER A 52 -2.38 16.76 0.28
N ILE A 53 -3.32 15.92 -0.16
CA ILE A 53 -4.37 16.29 -1.09
C ILE A 53 -5.71 16.07 -0.41
N GLU A 54 -6.43 17.15 -0.14
CA GLU A 54 -7.74 17.10 0.51
C GLU A 54 -8.84 16.72 -0.49
N SER A 55 -9.69 15.75 -0.12
CA SER A 55 -10.78 15.26 -0.96
C SER A 55 -11.99 14.89 -0.09
N GLY A 56 -12.85 15.88 0.16
CA GLY A 56 -14.06 15.70 0.98
C GLY A 56 -13.77 15.21 2.39
N GLN A 57 -14.21 13.98 2.71
CA GLN A 57 -14.09 13.35 4.03
C GLN A 57 -12.72 12.71 4.27
N TYR A 58 -11.89 12.58 3.23
CA TYR A 58 -10.59 11.94 3.29
C TYR A 58 -9.47 12.88 2.84
N THR A 59 -8.25 12.51 3.16
CA THR A 59 -7.03 13.18 2.70
C THR A 59 -6.07 12.13 2.16
N LEU A 60 -5.56 12.38 0.96
CA LEU A 60 -4.57 11.55 0.31
C LEU A 60 -3.19 12.12 0.60
N HIS A 61 -2.39 11.40 1.36
CA HIS A 61 -1.01 11.79 1.64
C HIS A 61 -0.09 10.95 0.75
N TYR A 62 0.84 11.60 0.06
CA TYR A 62 1.88 10.88 -0.67
C TYR A 62 3.28 11.32 -0.28
N LEU A 63 4.19 10.35 -0.34
CA LEU A 63 5.63 10.47 -0.20
C LEU A 63 6.28 9.91 -1.47
N LEU A 64 7.11 10.72 -2.14
CA LEU A 64 7.95 10.31 -3.26
C LEU A 64 9.38 10.16 -2.76
N ALA A 65 9.93 8.95 -2.83
CA ALA A 65 11.29 8.62 -2.43
C ALA A 65 11.87 7.56 -3.37
N ASP A 66 13.12 7.73 -3.82
CA ASP A 66 13.85 6.75 -4.64
C ASP A 66 13.05 6.18 -5.83
N ASN A 67 12.37 7.05 -6.59
CA ASN A 67 11.50 6.67 -7.73
C ASN A 67 10.27 5.81 -7.36
N VAL A 68 9.88 5.80 -6.09
CA VAL A 68 8.68 5.12 -5.58
C VAL A 68 7.76 6.13 -4.93
N VAL A 69 6.47 6.04 -5.26
CA VAL A 69 5.41 6.83 -4.62
C VAL A 69 4.66 5.94 -3.64
N TYR A 70 4.66 6.36 -2.38
CA TYR A 70 3.88 5.78 -1.30
C TYR A 70 2.71 6.69 -1.05
N LEU A 71 1.48 6.20 -1.25
CA LEU A 71 0.27 7.00 -1.05
C LEU A 71 -0.67 6.28 -0.08
N THR A 72 -1.15 7.03 0.91
CA THR A 72 -2.16 6.56 1.86
C THR A 72 -3.38 7.45 1.84
N ILE A 73 -4.55 6.83 1.97
CA ILE A 73 -5.85 7.47 2.14
C ILE A 73 -6.17 7.41 3.63
N ALA A 74 -6.35 8.56 4.25
CA ALA A 74 -6.70 8.67 5.67
C ALA A 74 -7.97 9.53 5.84
N ASP A 75 -8.68 9.32 6.95
CA ASP A 75 -9.76 10.25 7.33
C ASP A 75 -9.21 11.67 7.50
N LYS A 76 -9.98 12.69 7.13
CA LYS A 76 -9.57 14.10 7.22
C LYS A 76 -9.15 14.53 8.64
N SER A 77 -9.72 13.91 9.67
CA SER A 77 -9.38 14.19 11.07
C SER A 77 -8.05 13.56 11.53
N TYR A 78 -7.44 12.71 10.70
CA TYR A 78 -6.22 12.00 11.07
C TYR A 78 -5.00 12.95 11.06
N PRO A 79 -4.16 12.95 12.10
CA PRO A 79 -3.01 13.85 12.16
C PRO A 79 -2.04 13.60 10.99
N ARG A 80 -1.77 14.66 10.21
CA ARG A 80 -0.84 14.63 9.08
C ARG A 80 0.53 14.06 9.46
N LYS A 81 1.04 14.45 10.64
CA LYS A 81 2.33 13.97 11.17
C LYS A 81 2.37 12.44 11.24
N LEU A 82 1.31 11.82 11.77
CA LEU A 82 1.22 10.37 11.87
C LEU A 82 1.09 9.71 10.49
N ALA A 83 0.37 10.33 9.55
CA ALA A 83 0.29 9.82 8.18
C ALA A 83 1.65 9.78 7.48
N PHE A 84 2.47 10.82 7.61
CA PHE A 84 3.80 10.83 7.00
C PHE A 84 4.80 9.94 7.73
N SER A 85 4.74 9.87 9.06
CA SER A 85 5.55 8.93 9.83
C SER A 85 5.26 7.47 9.43
N TYR A 86 3.98 7.13 9.23
CA TYR A 86 3.56 5.86 8.65
C TYR A 86 4.17 5.62 7.26
N LEU A 87 4.08 6.59 6.35
CA LEU A 87 4.63 6.47 4.99
C LEU A 87 6.16 6.34 4.97
N GLU A 88 6.86 7.02 5.88
CA GLU A 88 8.32 6.94 6.01
C GLU A 88 8.78 5.58 6.51
N GLU A 89 8.06 4.99 7.46
CA GLU A 89 8.32 3.62 7.92
C GLU A 89 8.13 2.60 6.80
N LEU A 90 7.06 2.76 6.00
CA LEU A 90 6.86 1.94 4.80
C LEU A 90 7.98 2.15 3.76
N SER A 91 8.38 3.40 3.54
CA SER A 91 9.42 3.74 2.57
C SER A 91 10.75 3.10 2.92
N LYS A 92 11.16 3.23 4.19
CA LYS A 92 12.40 2.65 4.70
C LYS A 92 12.42 1.13 4.55
N GLU A 93 11.38 0.45 5.01
CA GLU A 93 11.33 -1.02 4.94
C GLU A 93 11.26 -1.52 3.49
N PHE A 94 10.48 -0.84 2.64
CA PHE A 94 10.36 -1.21 1.23
C PHE A 94 11.68 -1.00 0.47
N SER A 95 12.39 0.10 0.74
CA SER A 95 13.70 0.37 0.14
C SER A 95 14.73 -0.69 0.53
N VAL A 96 14.79 -1.07 1.81
CA VAL A 96 15.68 -2.14 2.31
C VAL A 96 15.34 -3.50 1.70
N SER A 97 14.06 -3.86 1.65
CA SER A 97 13.62 -5.19 1.20
C SER A 97 13.61 -5.35 -0.33
N TYR A 98 13.26 -4.29 -1.06
CA TYR A 98 12.93 -4.37 -2.49
C TYR A 98 13.59 -3.31 -3.37
N GLY A 99 14.24 -2.29 -2.81
CA GLY A 99 14.82 -1.15 -3.54
C GLY A 99 15.58 -1.53 -4.82
N PRO A 100 16.57 -2.44 -4.76
CA PRO A 100 17.35 -2.85 -5.94
C PRO A 100 16.53 -3.52 -7.06
N LYS A 101 15.34 -4.06 -6.74
CA LYS A 101 14.49 -4.79 -7.68
C LYS A 101 13.44 -3.91 -8.35
N VAL A 102 13.18 -2.71 -7.82
CA VAL A 102 12.10 -1.80 -8.27
C VAL A 102 12.19 -1.51 -9.77
N GLU A 103 13.39 -1.20 -10.28
CA GLU A 103 13.59 -0.85 -11.69
C GLU A 103 13.42 -2.04 -12.65
N SER A 104 13.77 -3.25 -12.20
CA SER A 104 13.71 -4.46 -13.03
C SER A 104 12.29 -5.03 -13.19
N VAL A 105 11.38 -4.71 -12.26
CA VAL A 105 10.05 -5.27 -12.26
C VAL A 105 9.20 -4.69 -13.39
N ARG A 106 8.48 -5.58 -14.07
CA ARG A 106 7.51 -5.23 -15.12
C ARG A 106 6.09 -5.72 -14.80
N LYS A 107 5.95 -6.63 -13.84
CA LYS A 107 4.65 -7.21 -13.46
C LYS A 107 3.98 -6.34 -12.38
N PRO A 108 2.69 -5.99 -12.53
CA PRO A 108 1.94 -5.35 -11.45
C PRO A 108 1.88 -6.24 -10.20
N TYR A 109 1.94 -5.60 -9.04
CA TYR A 109 1.89 -6.24 -7.73
C TYR A 109 2.99 -7.32 -7.57
N ALA A 110 4.21 -7.02 -7.98
CA ALA A 110 5.33 -7.95 -7.82
C ALA A 110 5.73 -8.15 -6.35
N PHE A 111 5.40 -7.20 -5.48
CA PHE A 111 5.80 -7.20 -4.08
C PHE A 111 4.59 -7.37 -3.13
N VAL A 112 3.63 -8.21 -3.51
CA VAL A 112 2.41 -8.48 -2.71
C VAL A 112 2.74 -8.94 -1.29
N GLY A 113 3.85 -9.66 -1.07
CA GLY A 113 4.25 -10.08 0.28
C GLY A 113 4.55 -8.95 1.25
N PHE A 114 4.67 -7.71 0.78
CA PHE A 114 4.82 -6.52 1.63
C PHE A 114 3.52 -6.14 2.36
N ASP A 115 2.37 -6.68 1.92
CA ASP A 115 1.04 -6.44 2.49
C ASP A 115 0.96 -6.69 4.00
N THR A 116 1.68 -7.70 4.47
CA THR A 116 1.70 -8.14 5.86
C THR A 116 2.40 -7.10 6.73
N PHE A 117 3.49 -6.51 6.22
CA PHE A 117 4.15 -5.39 6.89
C PHE A 117 3.23 -4.17 6.90
N MET A 118 2.68 -3.79 5.74
CA MET A 118 1.75 -2.66 5.62
C MET A 118 0.54 -2.77 6.57
N SER A 119 -0.05 -3.96 6.71
CA SER A 119 -1.19 -4.22 7.58
C SER A 119 -0.82 -4.10 9.06
N LYS A 120 0.34 -4.66 9.47
CA LYS A 120 0.85 -4.53 10.84
C LYS A 120 1.14 -3.09 11.21
N THR A 121 1.84 -2.36 10.34
CA THR A 121 2.16 -0.95 10.55
C THR A 121 0.88 -0.11 10.54
N ALA A 122 -0.08 -0.36 9.65
CA ALA A 122 -1.34 0.38 9.64
C ALA A 122 -2.11 0.22 10.98
N ARG A 123 -2.13 -0.98 11.58
CA ARG A 123 -2.74 -1.22 12.89
C ARG A 123 -2.03 -0.46 14.01
N LEU A 124 -0.70 -0.41 13.98
CA LEU A 124 0.11 0.35 14.95
C LEU A 124 -0.23 1.85 14.91
N TYR A 125 -0.45 2.39 13.71
CA TYR A 125 -0.77 3.80 13.48
C TYR A 125 -2.28 4.12 13.55
N GLN A 126 -3.16 3.11 13.68
CA GLN A 126 -4.60 3.31 13.89
C GLN A 126 -4.91 3.80 15.30
N ASP A 127 -4.26 3.23 16.30
CA ASP A 127 -4.41 3.66 17.68
C ASP A 127 -3.52 4.87 17.91
N THR A 128 -4.06 6.07 17.73
CA THR A 128 -3.34 7.33 17.96
C THR A 128 -2.68 7.43 19.36
N ARG A 129 -3.24 6.79 20.40
CA ARG A 129 -2.66 6.77 21.74
C ARG A 129 -1.52 5.76 21.85
N ALA A 130 -1.65 4.60 21.20
CA ALA A 130 -0.56 3.64 21.07
C ALA A 130 0.51 4.09 20.07
N ALA A 131 0.22 4.95 19.09
CA ALA A 131 1.20 5.50 18.16
C ALA A 131 2.04 6.59 18.82
N ASP A 132 1.42 7.46 19.63
CA ASP A 132 2.14 8.41 20.48
C ASP A 132 3.01 7.69 21.56
N THR A 133 2.60 6.50 22.03
CA THR A 133 3.32 5.74 23.07
C THR A 133 4.21 4.59 22.58
N ALA A 134 3.95 3.96 21.45
CA ALA A 134 4.87 3.00 20.79
C ALA A 134 5.92 3.75 19.97
N GLY A 135 5.57 4.94 19.48
CA GLY A 135 6.52 5.97 19.10
C GLY A 135 7.28 6.58 20.27
N SER A 136 6.98 6.25 21.54
CA SER A 136 7.62 6.89 22.70
C SER A 136 9.09 6.52 22.90
N SER A 137 9.53 5.35 22.41
CA SER A 137 10.96 5.03 22.34
C SER A 137 11.71 5.85 21.26
N ASN A 138 10.96 6.51 20.37
CA ASN A 138 11.45 7.43 19.33
C ASN A 138 10.92 8.86 19.51
N LEU A 139 10.32 9.22 20.66
CA LEU A 139 9.63 10.52 20.81
C LEU A 139 10.58 11.71 20.74
N ASP A 140 11.83 11.55 21.20
CA ASP A 140 12.88 12.56 21.07
C ASP A 140 13.27 12.83 19.61
N LYS A 141 13.07 11.87 18.71
CA LYS A 141 13.24 12.06 17.25
C LYS A 141 12.00 12.68 16.63
N LEU A 142 10.82 12.24 17.05
CA LEU A 142 9.54 12.75 16.57
C LEU A 142 9.29 14.22 16.98
N ASN A 143 9.89 14.68 18.09
CA ASN A 143 9.85 16.06 18.54
C ASN A 143 10.78 16.96 17.68
N ASN A 144 11.92 16.43 17.19
CA ASN A 144 12.79 17.13 16.24
C ASN A 144 12.18 17.20 14.81
N GLU A 145 11.40 16.20 14.40
CA GLU A 145 10.64 16.19 13.14
C GLU A 145 9.41 17.10 13.13
N LEU A 146 9.02 17.73 14.27
CA LEU A 146 7.94 18.74 14.30
C LEU A 146 8.21 19.92 13.37
N GLN A 147 9.47 20.23 13.06
CA GLN A 147 9.80 21.28 12.10
C GLN A 147 9.52 20.89 10.64
N ASP A 148 9.45 19.59 10.30
CA ASP A 148 9.38 19.14 8.90
C ASP A 148 7.95 19.03 8.34
N VAL A 149 6.93 18.93 9.20
CA VAL A 149 5.51 18.89 8.77
C VAL A 149 5.07 20.22 8.14
N THR A 150 5.71 21.33 8.51
CA THR A 150 5.40 22.68 7.99
C THR A 150 5.75 22.83 6.50
N ARG A 151 6.67 22.02 5.98
CA ARG A 151 7.08 22.01 4.56
C ARG A 151 6.16 21.19 3.67
N ILE A 152 5.17 20.48 4.24
CA ILE A 152 4.29 19.62 3.46
C ILE A 152 3.26 20.47 2.73
N MET A 153 3.37 20.50 1.40
CA MET A 153 2.41 21.18 0.55
C MET A 153 1.02 20.54 0.72
N THR A 154 0.00 21.38 0.85
CA THR A 154 -1.40 20.96 0.85
C THR A 154 -2.05 21.43 -0.44
N LYS A 155 -2.72 20.54 -1.14
CA LYS A 155 -3.49 20.86 -2.34
C LYS A 155 -4.92 20.37 -2.16
N ASN A 156 -5.84 20.96 -2.90
CA ASN A 156 -7.21 20.50 -2.96
C ASN A 156 -7.41 19.60 -4.19
N MET A 157 -8.20 18.53 -4.04
CA MET A 157 -8.46 17.58 -5.12
C MET A 157 -9.26 18.21 -6.26
N GLU A 158 -10.25 19.04 -5.96
CA GLU A 158 -11.03 19.76 -6.98
C GLU A 158 -10.09 20.63 -7.84
N GLU A 159 -9.21 21.43 -7.24
CA GLU A 159 -8.23 22.26 -7.97
C GLU A 159 -7.30 21.44 -8.86
N LEU A 160 -6.85 20.28 -8.34
CA LEU A 160 -6.07 19.33 -9.13
C LEU A 160 -6.92 18.84 -10.32
N LEU A 161 -8.16 18.42 -10.13
CA LEU A 161 -9.02 17.93 -11.21
C LEU A 161 -9.29 19.00 -12.29
N TRP A 162 -9.55 20.25 -11.90
CA TRP A 162 -9.87 21.35 -12.81
C TRP A 162 -8.72 21.78 -13.73
N ARG A 163 -7.46 21.61 -13.30
CA ARG A 163 -6.29 21.99 -14.11
C ARG A 163 -5.99 21.04 -15.28
N GLY A 164 -6.76 19.96 -15.45
CA GLY A 164 -6.44 18.94 -16.46
C GLY A 164 -7.58 17.99 -16.80
N ASP A 165 -8.70 18.51 -17.31
CA ASP A 165 -9.58 17.79 -18.25
C ASP A 165 -10.07 16.37 -17.80
N SER A 166 -10.08 16.07 -16.49
CA SER A 166 -10.10 14.69 -15.97
C SER A 166 -11.43 14.19 -15.42
N LEU A 167 -12.49 15.01 -15.46
CA LEU A 167 -13.80 14.63 -14.92
C LEU A 167 -14.46 13.50 -15.75
N ASP A 168 -14.44 13.59 -17.09
CA ASP A 168 -15.00 12.55 -17.98
C ASP A 168 -14.24 11.22 -17.93
N ARG A 169 -12.94 11.25 -17.61
CA ARG A 169 -12.07 10.06 -17.57
C ARG A 169 -12.27 9.19 -16.32
N MET A 170 -12.96 9.70 -15.31
CA MET A 170 -13.17 9.01 -14.04
C MET A 170 -14.19 7.86 -14.18
N SER A 171 -15.18 7.99 -15.08
CA SER A 171 -16.19 6.97 -15.38
C SER A 171 -15.59 5.64 -15.87
N HIS A 172 -14.64 5.70 -16.81
CA HIS A 172 -13.94 4.52 -17.36
C HIS A 172 -12.94 3.90 -16.37
N LEU A 173 -12.50 4.65 -15.36
CA LEU A 173 -11.51 4.19 -14.39
C LEU A 173 -12.10 3.20 -13.38
N SER A 174 -13.41 3.29 -13.10
CA SER A 174 -14.15 2.36 -12.24
C SER A 174 -13.97 0.90 -12.62
N THR A 175 -14.10 0.56 -13.91
CA THR A 175 -13.94 -0.81 -14.41
C THR A 175 -12.51 -1.33 -14.24
N SER A 176 -11.52 -0.43 -14.41
CA SER A 176 -10.10 -0.79 -14.25
C SER A 176 -9.72 -1.08 -12.79
N LEU A 177 -10.32 -0.36 -11.83
CA LEU A 177 -10.07 -0.57 -10.40
C LEU A 177 -10.54 -1.95 -9.95
N ARG A 178 -11.77 -2.33 -10.31
CA ARG A 178 -12.28 -3.67 -9.98
C ARG A 178 -11.37 -4.76 -10.54
N SER A 179 -10.89 -4.62 -11.77
CA SER A 179 -9.95 -5.56 -12.38
C SER A 179 -8.61 -5.63 -11.64
N GLU A 180 -8.08 -4.49 -11.18
CA GLU A 180 -6.84 -4.43 -10.41
C GLU A 180 -6.96 -5.02 -9.01
N SER A 181 -8.02 -4.68 -8.27
CA SER A 181 -8.31 -5.27 -6.96
C SER A 181 -8.46 -6.78 -7.06
N GLU A 182 -9.09 -7.30 -8.13
CA GLU A 182 -9.14 -8.74 -8.40
C GLU A 182 -7.77 -9.35 -8.69
N LYS A 183 -6.92 -8.70 -9.50
CA LYS A 183 -5.55 -9.16 -9.78
C LYS A 183 -4.72 -9.24 -8.51
N TYR A 184 -4.81 -8.22 -7.66
CA TYR A 184 -4.14 -8.19 -6.38
C TYR A 184 -4.61 -9.33 -5.46
N ARG A 185 -5.94 -9.50 -5.29
CA ARG A 185 -6.52 -10.58 -4.49
C ARG A 185 -6.10 -11.97 -4.98
N LYS A 186 -6.05 -12.17 -6.31
CA LYS A 186 -5.56 -13.43 -6.91
C LYS A 186 -4.08 -13.65 -6.60
N ALA A 187 -3.25 -12.62 -6.71
CA ALA A 187 -1.82 -12.70 -6.40
C ALA A 187 -1.58 -13.05 -4.92
N ALA A 188 -2.26 -12.37 -4.00
CA ALA A 188 -2.18 -12.63 -2.56
C ALA A 188 -2.65 -14.06 -2.22
N ARG A 189 -3.77 -14.51 -2.81
CA ARG A 189 -4.27 -15.87 -2.61
C ARG A 189 -3.28 -16.93 -3.11
N ASN A 190 -2.66 -16.72 -4.26
CA ASN A 190 -1.72 -17.68 -4.81
C ASN A 190 -0.48 -17.84 -3.91
N ILE A 191 0.01 -16.74 -3.33
CA ILE A 191 1.12 -16.78 -2.35
C ILE A 191 0.71 -17.56 -1.10
N ASN A 192 -0.49 -17.34 -0.57
CA ASN A 192 -0.98 -18.09 0.59
C ASN A 192 -1.13 -19.59 0.31
N ILE A 193 -1.63 -19.97 -0.87
CA ILE A 193 -1.73 -21.37 -1.28
C ILE A 193 -0.35 -22.00 -1.43
N GLN A 194 0.59 -21.29 -2.06
CA GLN A 194 1.96 -21.77 -2.23
C GLN A 194 2.66 -21.98 -0.88
N ALA A 195 2.45 -21.07 0.08
CA ALA A 195 2.95 -21.21 1.45
C ALA A 195 2.36 -22.44 2.13
N LEU A 196 1.06 -22.66 2.00
CA LEU A 196 0.35 -23.82 2.56
C LEU A 196 0.85 -25.13 1.95
N ILE A 197 0.98 -25.20 0.62
CA ILE A 197 1.54 -26.38 -0.06
C ILE A 197 2.94 -26.69 0.45
N ARG A 198 3.81 -25.68 0.60
CA ARG A 198 5.17 -25.88 1.10
C ARG A 198 5.21 -26.41 2.54
N GLN A 199 4.27 -26.00 3.39
CA GLN A 199 4.15 -26.46 4.77
C GLN A 199 3.63 -27.90 4.86
N TYR A 200 2.66 -28.28 4.02
CA TYR A 200 2.01 -29.61 4.08
C TYR A 200 2.60 -30.67 3.16
N ALA A 201 3.39 -30.28 2.15
CA ALA A 201 4.08 -31.20 1.23
C ALA A 201 4.88 -32.32 1.94
N PRO A 202 5.71 -32.07 2.97
CA PRO A 202 6.47 -33.13 3.62
C PRO A 202 5.57 -34.15 4.34
N PHE A 203 4.49 -33.70 4.98
CA PHE A 203 3.53 -34.59 5.63
C PHE A 203 2.79 -35.46 4.60
N GLY A 204 2.40 -34.88 3.47
CA GLY A 204 1.78 -35.62 2.36
C GLY A 204 2.71 -36.67 1.77
N ALA A 205 4.00 -36.35 1.59
CA ALA A 205 5.00 -37.30 1.09
C ALA A 205 5.19 -38.49 2.05
N VAL A 206 5.27 -38.24 3.36
CA VAL A 206 5.39 -39.32 4.36
C VAL A 206 4.15 -40.22 4.37
N ALA A 207 2.95 -39.63 4.33
CA ALA A 207 1.70 -40.40 4.26
C ALA A 207 1.64 -41.28 2.99
N LEU A 208 2.06 -40.73 1.84
CA LEU A 208 2.10 -41.47 0.59
C LEU A 208 3.10 -42.63 0.62
N ILE A 209 4.29 -42.43 1.22
CA ILE A 209 5.26 -43.52 1.43
C ILE A 209 4.67 -44.61 2.33
N LEU A 210 4.00 -44.25 3.43
CA LEU A 210 3.35 -45.23 4.31
C LEU A 210 2.27 -46.03 3.59
N ILE A 211 1.46 -45.39 2.76
CA ILE A 211 0.43 -46.08 1.95
C ILE A 211 1.08 -47.08 0.98
N ILE A 212 2.17 -46.69 0.30
CA ILE A 212 2.89 -47.59 -0.62
C ILE A 212 3.45 -48.80 0.14
N VAL A 213 4.08 -48.59 1.31
CA VAL A 213 4.64 -49.68 2.12
C VAL A 213 3.53 -50.62 2.60
N LEU A 214 2.39 -50.09 3.04
CA LEU A 214 1.25 -50.90 3.45
C LEU A 214 0.66 -51.70 2.28
N TRP A 215 0.51 -51.07 1.10
CA TRP A 215 -0.01 -51.74 -0.08
C TRP A 215 0.90 -52.89 -0.53
N TRP A 216 2.23 -52.69 -0.47
CA TRP A 216 3.22 -53.70 -0.81
C TRP A 216 3.32 -54.83 0.24
N ARG A 217 2.96 -54.55 1.50
CA ARG A 217 2.99 -55.55 2.58
C ARG A 217 1.76 -56.46 2.62
N PHE A 218 0.62 -55.97 2.15
CA PHE A 218 -0.68 -56.65 2.18
C PHE A 218 -1.17 -57.15 0.80
N SER A 219 -0.39 -56.93 -0.26
CA SER A 219 -0.50 -57.65 -1.54
C SER A 219 0.48 -58.81 -1.57
#